data_AF-A0A3Q9X4T3-F1
#
_entry.id   AF-A0A3Q9X4T3-F1
#
_cell.length_a   1.000
_cell.length_b   1.000
_cell.length_c   1.000
_cell.angle_alpha   90.00
_cell.angle_beta   90.00
_cell.angle_gamma   90.00
#
_symmetry.space_group_name_H-M   'P 1'
#
loop_
_entity.id
_entity.type
_entity.pdbx_description
1 polymer ?
#
loop_
_entity_poly.entity_id
_entity_poly.type
_entity_poly.pdbx_seq_one_letter_code
_entity_poly.pdbx_strand_id
1 'polypeptide(L)'
;RNEDPKFVPISWDEAYETVADRLNALREKQESHRFGLFFGRGWGASDVGVNIVPFGELYGSPNAPIGHSSICSDGSVLAKQCTDGNASYSSYDYAHANCLFMFGANYLEAFRPYNNNMQQWGAMRVKTPKTHIIAVDVHMNQTLAACDQAMIIKPGTDGALALAVAHVILTEGLWEKSFVGDFKDGVNHFKAGEKLDEAAFSEKWVKGLIYWWNTELKDRTPKWAEGVTTLSAASIVEAARAFGGARPAIALFERGAHTHSNGVLNGMAIHSLNALVGSLFAEGGLAYQMGPAYGPAPADPKDY
;
A
#
# COMPACT_ATOMS: atom_id res chain seq x y z
N ARG A 1 -11.12 -3.42 -33.16
CA ARG A 1 -12.15 -3.95 -32.23
C ARG A 1 -13.47 -4.31 -32.93
N ASN A 2 -13.69 -3.98 -34.20
CA ASN A 2 -14.93 -4.28 -34.94
C ASN A 2 -14.72 -5.31 -36.07
N GLU A 3 -13.67 -6.12 -35.99
CA GLU A 3 -13.44 -7.21 -36.94
C GLU A 3 -13.83 -8.52 -36.27
N ASP A 4 -14.67 -9.30 -36.95
CA ASP A 4 -15.02 -10.65 -36.51
C ASP A 4 -13.83 -11.58 -36.83
N PRO A 5 -13.21 -12.22 -35.82
CA PRO A 5 -12.04 -13.07 -36.03
C PRO A 5 -12.37 -14.36 -36.81
N LYS A 6 -13.65 -14.69 -37.03
CA LYS A 6 -14.10 -15.91 -37.73
C LYS A 6 -13.43 -17.17 -37.19
N PHE A 7 -13.32 -17.29 -35.86
CA PHE A 7 -12.71 -18.45 -35.22
C PHE A 7 -13.42 -19.75 -35.65
N VAL A 8 -12.62 -20.79 -35.86
CA VAL A 8 -13.06 -22.15 -36.16
C VAL A 8 -12.44 -23.11 -35.14
N PRO A 9 -13.10 -24.23 -34.81
CA PRO A 9 -12.53 -25.23 -33.90
C PRO A 9 -11.34 -25.95 -34.56
N ILE A 10 -10.31 -26.21 -33.76
CA ILE A 10 -9.10 -26.99 -34.13
C ILE A 10 -8.76 -27.96 -32.99
N SER A 11 -7.90 -28.94 -33.26
CA SER A 11 -7.39 -29.84 -32.21
C SER A 11 -6.32 -29.16 -31.35
N TRP A 12 -6.00 -29.76 -30.20
CA TRP A 12 -4.87 -29.30 -29.38
C TRP A 12 -3.53 -29.45 -30.10
N ASP A 13 -3.32 -30.55 -30.81
CA ASP A 13 -2.10 -30.78 -31.58
C ASP A 13 -1.90 -29.69 -32.64
N GLU A 14 -2.96 -29.35 -33.39
CA GLU A 14 -2.93 -28.28 -34.40
C GLU A 14 -2.62 -26.91 -33.77
N ALA A 15 -3.20 -26.62 -32.60
CA ALA A 15 -2.95 -25.37 -31.89
C ALA A 15 -1.49 -25.27 -31.41
N TYR A 16 -0.94 -26.35 -30.85
CA TYR A 16 0.44 -26.39 -30.38
C TYR A 16 1.44 -26.29 -31.54
N GLU A 17 1.23 -27.03 -32.62
CA GLU A 17 2.07 -26.96 -33.84
C GLU A 17 2.06 -25.53 -34.41
N THR A 18 0.88 -24.92 -34.54
CA THR A 18 0.74 -23.54 -35.04
C THR A 18 1.56 -22.52 -34.24
N VAL A 19 1.56 -22.64 -32.90
CA VAL A 19 2.33 -21.75 -32.03
C VAL A 19 3.82 -22.08 -32.08
N ALA A 20 4.17 -23.37 -32.01
CA ALA A 20 5.55 -23.85 -32.03
C ALA A 20 6.28 -23.45 -33.32
N ASP A 21 5.64 -23.58 -34.48
CA ASP A 21 6.21 -23.20 -35.77
C ASP A 21 6.56 -21.70 -35.82
N ARG A 22 5.69 -20.84 -35.29
CA ARG A 22 5.95 -19.40 -35.22
C ARG A 22 7.11 -19.07 -34.30
N LEU A 23 7.17 -19.74 -33.14
CA LEU A 23 8.26 -19.56 -32.18
C LEU A 23 9.60 -20.07 -32.72
N ASN A 24 9.61 -21.22 -33.41
CA ASN A 24 10.80 -21.78 -34.05
C ASN A 24 11.29 -20.90 -35.20
N ALA A 25 10.39 -20.38 -36.04
CA ALA A 25 10.76 -19.46 -37.12
C ALA A 25 11.41 -18.16 -36.61
N LEU A 26 10.99 -17.63 -35.45
CA LEU A 26 11.67 -16.51 -34.80
C LEU A 26 13.05 -16.94 -34.27
N ARG A 27 13.16 -18.14 -33.67
CA ARG A 27 14.40 -18.65 -33.11
C ARG A 27 15.47 -18.91 -34.17
N GLU A 28 15.09 -19.51 -35.30
CA GLU A 28 15.97 -19.75 -36.46
C GLU A 28 16.56 -18.45 -37.03
N LYS A 29 15.77 -17.37 -37.00
CA LYS A 29 16.18 -16.03 -37.43
C LYS A 29 16.96 -15.25 -36.36
N GLN A 30 17.17 -15.84 -35.17
CA GLN A 30 17.76 -15.16 -34.00
C GLN A 30 16.93 -13.95 -33.52
N GLU A 31 15.62 -14.02 -33.69
CA GLU A 31 14.66 -12.95 -33.35
C GLU A 31 13.75 -13.32 -32.16
N SER A 32 14.15 -14.24 -31.28
CA SER A 32 13.35 -14.65 -30.11
C SER A 32 12.90 -13.48 -29.24
N HIS A 33 13.67 -12.38 -29.20
CA HIS A 33 13.33 -11.15 -28.47
C HIS A 33 12.02 -10.49 -28.94
N ARG A 34 11.50 -10.82 -30.12
CA ARG A 34 10.22 -10.30 -30.65
C ARG A 34 8.99 -10.97 -30.05
N PHE A 35 9.15 -12.10 -29.36
CA PHE A 35 8.07 -12.76 -28.65
C PHE A 35 7.83 -12.10 -27.30
N GLY A 36 6.59 -11.78 -26.97
CA GLY A 36 6.19 -11.28 -25.65
C GLY A 36 5.22 -12.22 -24.97
N LEU A 37 5.46 -12.53 -23.69
CA LEU A 37 4.57 -13.35 -22.88
C LEU A 37 3.89 -12.49 -21.81
N PHE A 38 2.61 -12.21 -22.02
CA PHE A 38 1.78 -11.40 -21.14
C PHE A 38 0.90 -12.29 -20.26
N PHE A 39 0.82 -11.99 -18.97
CA PHE A 39 -0.07 -12.72 -18.06
C PHE A 39 -1.02 -11.81 -17.28
N GLY A 40 -2.28 -12.24 -17.21
CA GLY A 40 -3.32 -11.66 -16.37
C GLY A 40 -3.22 -12.22 -14.96
N ARG A 41 -4.29 -12.81 -14.44
CA ARG A 41 -4.23 -13.52 -13.15
C ARG A 41 -3.26 -14.70 -13.25
N GLY A 42 -2.26 -14.74 -12.38
CA GLY A 42 -1.46 -15.93 -12.14
C GLY A 42 -1.81 -16.59 -10.81
N TRP A 43 -1.57 -17.88 -10.69
CA TRP A 43 -1.65 -18.62 -9.43
C TRP A 43 -0.33 -18.58 -8.64
N GLY A 44 0.28 -17.41 -8.55
CA GLY A 44 1.52 -17.20 -7.80
C GLY A 44 2.70 -18.04 -8.32
N ALA A 45 3.46 -18.63 -7.41
CA ALA A 45 4.69 -19.37 -7.72
C ALA A 45 4.47 -20.58 -8.63
N SER A 46 3.34 -21.30 -8.51
CA SER A 46 3.08 -22.51 -9.32
C SER A 46 2.79 -22.23 -10.79
N ASP A 47 2.54 -20.98 -11.15
CA ASP A 47 2.18 -20.56 -12.49
C ASP A 47 3.25 -19.63 -13.07
N VAL A 48 3.40 -18.44 -12.49
CA VAL A 48 4.36 -17.44 -12.98
C VAL A 48 5.80 -17.87 -12.70
N GLY A 49 6.07 -18.35 -11.49
CA GLY A 49 7.43 -18.67 -11.04
C GLY A 49 7.99 -19.97 -11.62
N VAL A 50 7.14 -20.98 -11.84
CA VAL A 50 7.57 -22.31 -12.31
C VAL A 50 7.43 -22.48 -13.82
N ASN A 51 6.43 -21.86 -14.47
CA ASN A 51 6.18 -22.09 -15.90
C ASN A 51 6.53 -20.88 -16.77
N ILE A 52 6.07 -19.69 -16.40
CA ILE A 52 6.12 -18.51 -17.30
C ILE A 52 7.53 -17.89 -17.33
N VAL A 53 8.17 -17.67 -16.17
CA VAL A 53 9.56 -17.14 -16.11
C VAL A 53 10.53 -18.10 -16.80
N PRO A 54 10.60 -19.40 -16.43
CA PRO A 54 11.61 -20.29 -17.02
C PRO A 54 11.39 -20.50 -18.51
N PHE A 55 10.14 -20.51 -19.00
CA PHE A 55 9.87 -20.60 -20.44
C PHE A 55 10.44 -19.40 -21.20
N GLY A 56 10.26 -18.18 -20.69
CA GLY A 56 10.79 -16.96 -21.31
C GLY A 56 12.31 -16.99 -21.43
N GLU A 57 12.99 -17.40 -20.34
CA GLU A 57 14.44 -17.55 -20.28
C GLU A 57 14.95 -18.64 -21.23
N LEU A 58 14.33 -19.83 -21.23
CA LEU A 58 14.68 -20.95 -22.10
C LEU A 58 14.45 -20.66 -23.59
N TYR A 59 13.41 -19.89 -23.90
CA TYR A 59 13.13 -19.45 -25.27
C TYR A 59 14.10 -18.34 -25.73
N GLY A 60 14.60 -17.53 -24.79
CA GLY A 60 15.54 -16.45 -25.04
C GLY A 60 14.85 -15.13 -25.39
N SER A 61 13.71 -14.83 -24.76
CA SER A 61 13.07 -13.52 -24.87
C SER A 61 13.14 -12.73 -23.56
N PRO A 62 13.60 -11.46 -23.57
CA PRO A 62 13.54 -10.59 -22.40
C PRO A 62 12.12 -10.06 -22.13
N ASN A 63 11.19 -10.26 -23.06
CA ASN A 63 9.80 -9.81 -22.94
C ASN A 63 8.92 -10.87 -22.25
N ALA A 64 9.46 -11.51 -21.22
CA ALA A 64 8.78 -12.55 -20.43
C ALA A 64 9.37 -12.59 -19.00
N PRO A 65 8.54 -12.59 -17.94
CA PRO A 65 7.08 -12.46 -17.96
C PRO A 65 6.62 -10.98 -17.87
N ILE A 66 5.75 -10.53 -18.78
CA ILE A 66 5.13 -9.19 -18.69
C ILE A 66 3.81 -9.32 -17.91
N GLY A 67 3.84 -8.93 -16.64
CA GLY A 67 2.70 -9.05 -15.72
C GLY A 67 1.80 -7.83 -15.63
N HIS A 68 0.70 -7.98 -14.89
CA HIS A 68 -0.24 -6.90 -14.60
C HIS A 68 0.09 -6.10 -13.32
N SER A 69 1.17 -6.40 -12.61
CA SER A 69 1.40 -5.85 -11.26
C SER A 69 1.48 -4.32 -11.25
N SER A 70 2.06 -3.72 -12.29
CA SER A 70 2.20 -2.27 -12.46
C SER A 70 0.87 -1.53 -12.62
N ILE A 71 -0.16 -2.21 -13.14
CA ILE A 71 -1.54 -1.70 -13.22
C ILE A 71 -2.42 -2.15 -12.04
N CYS A 72 -1.87 -3.00 -11.16
CA CYS A 72 -2.52 -3.48 -9.96
C CYS A 72 -2.12 -2.63 -8.77
N SER A 73 -0.93 -2.81 -8.18
CA SER A 73 -0.53 -2.08 -6.97
C SER A 73 0.98 -2.01 -6.70
N ASP A 74 1.85 -2.12 -7.71
CA ASP A 74 3.31 -2.06 -7.47
C ASP A 74 3.76 -0.76 -6.79
N GLY A 75 3.05 0.35 -7.04
CA GLY A 75 3.40 1.62 -6.40
C GLY A 75 3.11 1.66 -4.90
N SER A 76 2.11 0.91 -4.40
CA SER A 76 1.90 0.79 -2.94
C SER A 76 2.97 -0.10 -2.30
N VAL A 77 3.39 -1.15 -2.99
CA VAL A 77 4.50 -2.01 -2.56
C VAL A 77 5.81 -1.22 -2.51
N LEU A 78 6.10 -0.43 -3.55
CA LEU A 78 7.29 0.41 -3.60
C LEU A 78 7.28 1.46 -2.49
N ALA A 79 6.13 2.10 -2.21
CA ALA A 79 6.01 3.05 -1.10
C ALA A 79 6.40 2.42 0.24
N LYS A 80 5.90 1.20 0.53
CA LYS A 80 6.23 0.45 1.75
C LYS A 80 7.71 0.08 1.77
N GLN A 81 8.23 -0.49 0.67
CA GLN A 81 9.65 -0.84 0.52
C GLN A 81 10.57 0.36 0.80
N CYS A 82 10.24 1.55 0.33
CA CYS A 82 11.01 2.77 0.58
C CYS A 82 10.94 3.27 2.03
N THR A 83 9.96 2.83 2.82
CA THR A 83 9.71 3.33 4.19
C THR A 83 10.08 2.35 5.30
N ASP A 84 9.80 1.06 5.14
CA ASP A 84 10.09 0.02 6.14
C ASP A 84 10.83 -1.19 5.55
N GLY A 85 11.10 -1.21 4.24
CA GLY A 85 11.76 -2.32 3.55
C GLY A 85 10.81 -3.44 3.12
N ASN A 86 9.50 -3.34 3.36
CA ASN A 86 8.53 -4.33 2.92
C ASN A 86 8.23 -4.21 1.42
N ALA A 87 8.90 -5.05 0.61
CA ALA A 87 8.58 -5.22 -0.81
C ALA A 87 7.36 -6.14 -1.04
N SER A 88 6.33 -6.01 -0.20
CA SER A 88 5.09 -6.77 -0.28
C SER A 88 3.94 -5.98 0.34
N TYR A 89 2.81 -6.65 0.46
CA TYR A 89 1.66 -6.18 1.18
C TYR A 89 1.84 -6.32 2.71
N SER A 90 0.96 -5.66 3.45
CA SER A 90 0.92 -5.74 4.92
C SER A 90 -0.21 -6.64 5.38
N SER A 91 -0.01 -7.30 6.52
CA SER A 91 -1.07 -7.88 7.33
C SER A 91 -1.49 -6.87 8.40
N TYR A 92 -2.75 -6.92 8.83
CA TYR A 92 -3.34 -5.92 9.71
C TYR A 92 -4.13 -6.60 10.82
N ASP A 93 -3.92 -6.19 12.06
CA ASP A 93 -4.61 -6.69 13.24
C ASP A 93 -5.82 -5.82 13.58
N TYR A 94 -6.80 -5.83 12.68
CA TYR A 94 -7.97 -4.94 12.76
C TYR A 94 -8.79 -5.12 14.05
N ALA A 95 -8.93 -6.36 14.56
CA ALA A 95 -9.72 -6.65 15.74
C ALA A 95 -9.20 -5.93 17.00
N HIS A 96 -7.90 -5.68 17.10
CA HIS A 96 -7.32 -5.01 18.27
C HIS A 96 -7.11 -3.50 18.05
N ALA A 97 -7.20 -2.99 16.82
CA ALA A 97 -7.07 -1.57 16.50
C ALA A 97 -8.19 -0.71 17.11
N ASN A 98 -7.85 0.39 17.76
CA ASN A 98 -8.79 1.37 18.31
C ASN A 98 -9.12 2.49 17.31
N CYS A 99 -8.29 2.70 16.29
CA CYS A 99 -8.58 3.59 15.18
C CYS A 99 -8.15 2.98 13.84
N LEU A 100 -8.97 3.17 12.81
CA LEU A 100 -8.68 2.76 11.44
C LEU A 100 -8.85 3.97 10.50
N PHE A 101 -7.75 4.39 9.86
CA PHE A 101 -7.72 5.53 8.96
C PHE A 101 -7.44 5.07 7.52
N MET A 102 -8.44 5.18 6.65
CA MET A 102 -8.44 4.56 5.33
C MET A 102 -8.32 5.61 4.23
N PHE A 103 -7.36 5.43 3.33
CA PHE A 103 -7.07 6.33 2.20
C PHE A 103 -7.35 5.62 0.87
N GLY A 104 -8.47 5.99 0.23
CA GLY A 104 -8.86 5.45 -1.09
C GLY A 104 -9.01 3.92 -1.09
N ALA A 105 -9.38 3.35 0.05
CA ALA A 105 -9.51 1.92 0.25
C ALA A 105 -10.99 1.60 0.53
N ASN A 106 -11.67 1.06 -0.47
CA ASN A 106 -13.06 0.58 -0.35
C ASN A 106 -13.11 -0.70 0.50
N TYR A 107 -12.90 -0.55 1.80
CA TYR A 107 -12.76 -1.63 2.78
C TYR A 107 -13.95 -2.60 2.77
N LEU A 108 -15.16 -2.05 2.62
CA LEU A 108 -16.42 -2.78 2.58
C LEU A 108 -16.84 -3.29 1.20
N GLU A 109 -16.01 -3.16 0.16
CA GLU A 109 -16.41 -3.53 -1.21
C GLU A 109 -15.31 -4.27 -2.00
N ALA A 110 -14.08 -3.75 -1.97
CA ALA A 110 -13.01 -4.21 -2.88
C ALA A 110 -11.65 -4.41 -2.20
N PHE A 111 -11.48 -3.99 -0.94
CA PHE A 111 -10.23 -4.18 -0.23
C PHE A 111 -10.00 -5.64 0.17
N ARG A 112 -8.73 -6.03 0.23
CA ARG A 112 -8.31 -7.43 0.36
C ARG A 112 -7.83 -7.77 1.79
N PRO A 113 -8.05 -9.01 2.26
CA PRO A 113 -8.97 -10.00 1.72
C PRO A 113 -10.41 -9.72 2.16
N TYR A 114 -11.33 -9.57 1.20
CA TYR A 114 -12.71 -9.10 1.43
C TYR A 114 -13.45 -9.88 2.53
N ASN A 115 -13.42 -11.21 2.47
CA ASN A 115 -14.13 -12.06 3.45
C ASN A 115 -13.64 -11.86 4.88
N ASN A 116 -12.31 -11.75 5.08
CA ASN A 116 -11.77 -11.45 6.40
C ASN A 116 -12.15 -10.03 6.81
N ASN A 117 -12.00 -9.05 5.92
CA ASN A 117 -12.32 -7.65 6.21
C ASN A 117 -13.79 -7.48 6.69
N MET A 118 -14.75 -8.23 6.14
CA MET A 118 -16.14 -8.18 6.62
C MET A 118 -16.31 -8.71 8.05
N GLN A 119 -15.59 -9.77 8.40
CA GLN A 119 -15.60 -10.32 9.77
C GLN A 119 -14.92 -9.36 10.75
N GLN A 120 -13.77 -8.81 10.34
CA GLN A 120 -13.01 -7.85 11.11
C GLN A 120 -13.78 -6.54 11.31
N TRP A 121 -14.55 -6.10 10.31
CA TRP A 121 -15.50 -5.01 10.46
C TRP A 121 -16.48 -5.29 11.59
N GLY A 122 -17.13 -6.46 11.59
CA GLY A 122 -18.00 -6.88 12.69
C GLY A 122 -17.32 -6.77 14.06
N ALA A 123 -16.12 -7.32 14.20
CA ALA A 123 -15.33 -7.27 15.44
C ALA A 123 -15.03 -5.83 15.89
N MET A 124 -14.54 -4.98 14.97
CA MET A 124 -14.23 -3.57 15.22
C MET A 124 -15.45 -2.77 15.70
N ARG A 125 -16.66 -3.11 15.23
CA ARG A 125 -17.90 -2.38 15.55
C ARG A 125 -18.53 -2.79 16.89
N VAL A 126 -18.20 -3.96 17.44
CA VAL A 126 -18.82 -4.49 18.68
C VAL A 126 -17.86 -4.59 19.87
N LYS A 127 -16.54 -4.53 19.65
CA LYS A 127 -15.55 -4.56 20.73
C LYS A 127 -15.62 -3.31 21.62
N THR A 128 -14.95 -3.37 22.77
CA THR A 128 -14.77 -2.23 23.68
C THR A 128 -13.27 -1.93 23.90
N PRO A 129 -12.78 -0.71 23.61
CA PRO A 129 -13.51 0.39 22.97
C PRO A 129 -13.79 0.08 21.48
N LYS A 130 -14.94 0.56 20.98
CA LYS A 130 -15.30 0.46 19.56
C LYS A 130 -14.21 1.14 18.71
N THR A 131 -13.78 0.50 17.63
CA THR A 131 -12.82 1.10 16.71
C THR A 131 -13.42 2.35 16.06
N HIS A 132 -12.73 3.48 16.14
CA HIS A 132 -13.09 4.71 15.44
C HIS A 132 -12.61 4.62 13.99
N ILE A 133 -13.51 4.81 13.03
CA ILE A 133 -13.21 4.61 11.61
C ILE A 133 -13.24 5.95 10.87
N ILE A 134 -12.09 6.33 10.31
CA ILE A 134 -11.93 7.50 9.45
C ILE A 134 -11.71 7.00 8.03
N ALA A 135 -12.52 7.47 7.08
CA ALA A 135 -12.44 7.02 5.69
C ALA A 135 -12.36 8.20 4.73
N VAL A 136 -11.37 8.15 3.85
CA VAL A 136 -11.05 9.17 2.85
C VAL A 136 -11.27 8.57 1.46
N ASP A 137 -12.07 9.24 0.64
CA ASP A 137 -12.28 8.87 -0.76
C ASP A 137 -12.69 10.10 -1.57
N VAL A 138 -12.79 9.97 -2.89
CA VAL A 138 -13.20 11.04 -3.81
C VAL A 138 -14.72 11.08 -4.03
N HIS A 139 -15.45 10.06 -3.55
CA HIS A 139 -16.90 9.95 -3.64
C HIS A 139 -17.48 9.17 -2.46
N MET A 140 -18.76 9.36 -2.16
CA MET A 140 -19.45 8.57 -1.16
C MET A 140 -19.61 7.11 -1.64
N ASN A 141 -19.10 6.17 -0.86
CA ASN A 141 -19.17 4.72 -1.11
C ASN A 141 -19.61 3.99 0.17
N GLN A 142 -19.68 2.65 0.17
CA GLN A 142 -20.19 1.90 1.33
C GLN A 142 -19.31 2.08 2.57
N THR A 143 -18.00 2.23 2.35
CA THR A 143 -17.03 2.42 3.44
C THR A 143 -17.21 3.78 4.10
N LEU A 144 -17.34 4.85 3.30
CA LEU A 144 -17.60 6.20 3.82
C LEU A 144 -18.98 6.30 4.48
N ALA A 145 -20.00 5.66 3.93
CA ALA A 145 -21.35 5.66 4.51
C ALA A 145 -21.42 4.99 5.89
N ALA A 146 -20.50 4.07 6.19
CA ALA A 146 -20.52 3.27 7.42
C ALA A 146 -19.45 3.68 8.46
N CYS A 147 -18.54 4.61 8.11
CA CYS A 147 -17.48 5.08 8.98
C CYS A 147 -17.98 6.09 10.05
N ASP A 148 -17.11 6.47 10.98
CA ASP A 148 -17.42 7.47 12.01
C ASP A 148 -17.02 8.90 11.56
N GLN A 149 -16.02 9.03 10.68
CA GLN A 149 -15.64 10.29 10.04
C GLN A 149 -15.37 10.09 8.54
N ALA A 150 -16.27 10.61 7.70
CA ALA A 150 -16.15 10.57 6.24
C ALA A 150 -15.45 11.83 5.70
N MET A 151 -14.45 11.67 4.85
CA MET A 151 -13.67 12.75 4.26
C MET A 151 -13.66 12.64 2.74
N ILE A 152 -14.41 13.51 2.05
CA ILE A 152 -14.41 13.56 0.58
C ILE A 152 -13.27 14.47 0.12
N ILE A 153 -12.19 13.87 -0.38
CA ILE A 153 -10.94 14.55 -0.75
C ILE A 153 -10.88 14.87 -2.25
N LYS A 154 -10.13 15.92 -2.61
CA LYS A 154 -9.73 16.17 -3.99
C LYS A 154 -8.83 15.03 -4.50
N PRO A 155 -9.13 14.40 -5.66
CA PRO A 155 -8.34 13.30 -6.18
C PRO A 155 -6.84 13.59 -6.23
N GLY A 156 -6.03 12.64 -5.73
CA GLY A 156 -4.56 12.71 -5.74
C GLY A 156 -3.93 13.59 -4.66
N THR A 157 -4.71 14.11 -3.70
CA THR A 157 -4.21 14.97 -2.62
C THR A 157 -4.11 14.28 -1.26
N ASP A 158 -4.23 12.96 -1.23
CA ASP A 158 -4.12 12.11 -0.03
C ASP A 158 -2.81 12.30 0.73
N GLY A 159 -1.69 12.47 0.01
CA GLY A 159 -0.40 12.77 0.61
C GLY A 159 -0.40 14.10 1.37
N ALA A 160 -1.11 15.12 0.88
CA ALA A 160 -1.22 16.41 1.59
C ALA A 160 -2.01 16.27 2.90
N LEU A 161 -3.08 15.47 2.89
CA LEU A 161 -3.80 15.11 4.12
C LEU A 161 -2.90 14.37 5.11
N ALA A 162 -2.18 13.33 4.65
CA ALA A 162 -1.30 12.53 5.49
C ALA A 162 -0.17 13.38 6.11
N LEU A 163 0.44 14.28 5.34
CA LEU A 163 1.45 15.21 5.85
C LEU A 163 0.88 16.16 6.90
N ALA A 164 -0.34 16.68 6.72
CA ALA A 164 -0.97 17.54 7.72
C ALA A 164 -1.38 16.80 8.99
N VAL A 165 -1.79 15.54 8.87
CA VAL A 165 -2.04 14.66 10.02
C VAL A 165 -0.73 14.42 10.79
N ALA A 166 0.36 14.07 10.10
CA ALA A 166 1.67 13.89 10.70
C ALA A 166 2.17 15.17 11.41
N HIS A 167 1.97 16.33 10.79
CA HIS A 167 2.29 17.63 11.39
C HIS A 167 1.57 17.82 12.73
N VAL A 168 0.25 17.59 12.78
CA VAL A 168 -0.53 17.71 14.03
C VAL A 168 -0.04 16.72 15.09
N ILE A 169 0.19 15.46 14.71
CA ILE A 169 0.71 14.43 15.64
C ILE A 169 2.00 14.90 16.30
N LEU A 170 2.93 15.50 15.55
CA LEU A 170 4.19 16.01 16.09
C LEU A 170 3.98 17.27 16.93
N THR A 171 3.25 18.28 16.43
CA THR A 171 3.06 19.54 17.17
C THR A 171 2.27 19.36 18.47
N GLU A 172 1.40 18.35 18.54
CA GLU A 172 0.60 18.05 19.74
C GLU A 172 1.23 16.99 20.65
N GLY A 173 2.38 16.42 20.30
CA GLY A 173 3.06 15.44 21.16
C GLY A 173 2.42 14.05 21.16
N LEU A 174 1.67 13.69 20.11
CA LEU A 174 0.86 12.47 20.05
C LEU A 174 1.61 11.25 19.50
N TRP A 175 2.88 11.38 19.11
CA TRP A 175 3.65 10.27 18.55
C TRP A 175 4.01 9.20 19.60
N GLU A 176 4.28 7.99 19.14
CA GLU A 176 4.65 6.86 19.99
C GLU A 176 6.13 6.92 20.37
N LYS A 177 6.43 7.49 21.53
CA LYS A 177 7.80 7.69 22.04
C LYS A 177 8.58 6.39 22.24
N SER A 178 7.90 5.27 22.50
CA SER A 178 8.56 3.97 22.62
C SER A 178 9.12 3.47 21.29
N PHE A 179 8.46 3.79 20.18
CA PHE A 179 8.83 3.39 18.82
C PHE A 179 9.70 4.45 18.11
N VAL A 180 9.25 5.70 18.12
CA VAL A 180 9.88 6.81 17.39
C VAL A 180 11.12 7.32 18.12
N GLY A 181 11.04 7.48 19.44
CA GLY A 181 12.01 8.23 20.23
C GLY A 181 11.44 9.52 20.80
N ASP A 182 12.28 10.35 21.39
CA ASP A 182 11.86 11.61 22.03
C ASP A 182 13.00 12.65 22.06
N PHE A 183 12.66 13.90 22.37
CA PHE A 183 13.64 14.95 22.65
C PHE A 183 14.45 14.62 23.91
N LYS A 184 15.74 14.97 23.90
CA LYS A 184 16.67 14.66 25.00
C LYS A 184 16.30 15.33 26.32
N ASP A 185 15.61 16.46 26.27
CA ASP A 185 15.14 17.19 27.45
C ASP A 185 13.68 16.86 27.82
N GLY A 186 13.02 15.98 27.06
CA GLY A 186 11.63 15.57 27.25
C GLY A 186 10.57 16.64 26.89
N VAL A 187 10.98 17.79 26.35
CA VAL A 187 10.08 18.87 25.95
C VAL A 187 9.74 18.74 24.47
N ASN A 188 8.46 18.89 24.12
CA ASN A 188 8.08 18.92 22.72
C ASN A 188 8.48 20.26 22.08
N HIS A 189 9.43 20.22 21.15
CA HIS A 189 9.91 21.40 20.42
C HIS A 189 9.33 21.54 19.01
N PHE A 190 8.49 20.61 18.54
CA PHE A 190 7.86 20.74 17.22
C PHE A 190 6.90 21.94 17.19
N LYS A 191 7.32 23.01 16.51
CA LYS A 191 6.55 24.24 16.32
C LYS A 191 6.43 24.58 14.84
N ALA A 192 5.21 24.82 14.37
CA ALA A 192 4.95 25.10 12.97
C ALA A 192 5.89 26.21 12.42
N GLY A 193 6.51 25.94 11.28
CA GLY A 193 7.46 26.84 10.61
C GLY A 193 8.90 26.81 11.15
N GLU A 194 9.14 26.34 12.36
CA GLU A 194 10.45 26.37 13.02
C GLU A 194 11.29 25.12 12.73
N LYS A 195 12.57 25.32 12.45
CA LYS A 195 13.54 24.23 12.28
C LYS A 195 14.07 23.77 13.63
N LEU A 196 14.49 22.51 13.69
CA LEU A 196 15.06 21.87 14.88
C LEU A 196 16.48 21.37 14.60
N ASP A 197 17.31 21.36 15.63
CA ASP A 197 18.60 20.67 15.57
C ASP A 197 18.36 19.15 15.60
N GLU A 198 18.92 18.43 14.63
CA GLU A 198 18.84 16.96 14.59
C GLU A 198 19.44 16.32 15.84
N ALA A 199 20.45 16.96 16.46
CA ALA A 199 21.06 16.46 17.69
C ALA A 199 20.14 16.57 18.92
N ALA A 200 19.04 17.33 18.86
CA ALA A 200 18.10 17.49 19.97
C ALA A 200 17.17 16.29 20.18
N PHE A 201 17.01 15.45 19.15
CA PHE A 201 16.09 14.30 19.17
C PHE A 201 16.86 12.98 19.15
N SER A 202 16.42 12.02 19.97
CA SER A 202 16.99 10.68 20.00
C SER A 202 16.00 9.70 19.37
N GLU A 203 16.27 9.29 18.13
CA GLU A 203 15.46 8.29 17.40
C GLU A 203 15.69 6.87 17.93
N LYS A 204 14.69 6.00 17.80
CA LYS A 204 14.78 4.56 18.16
C LYS A 204 14.67 3.63 16.96
N TRP A 205 13.45 3.45 16.44
CA TRP A 205 13.15 2.52 15.33
C TRP A 205 12.83 3.24 14.03
N VAL A 206 13.02 4.56 14.00
CA VAL A 206 12.85 5.42 12.83
C VAL A 206 14.17 6.07 12.46
N LYS A 207 14.24 6.66 11.27
CA LYS A 207 15.40 7.43 10.83
C LYS A 207 14.98 8.68 10.07
N GLY A 208 15.57 9.83 10.42
CA GLY A 208 15.43 11.08 9.68
C GLY A 208 14.18 11.90 10.00
N LEU A 209 13.55 11.71 11.17
CA LEU A 209 12.37 12.47 11.60
C LEU A 209 12.62 13.98 11.60
N ILE A 210 13.72 14.43 12.21
CA ILE A 210 14.03 15.86 12.28
C ILE A 210 14.43 16.41 10.90
N TYR A 211 15.14 15.62 10.09
CA TYR A 211 15.43 15.99 8.71
C TYR A 211 14.14 16.18 7.88
N TRP A 212 13.19 15.25 8.00
CA TRP A 212 11.88 15.35 7.33
C TRP A 212 11.08 16.55 7.83
N TRP A 213 11.08 16.81 9.14
CA TRP A 213 10.49 17.99 9.73
C TRP A 213 11.03 19.28 9.15
N ASN A 214 12.36 19.42 9.15
CA ASN A 214 13.06 20.61 8.69
C ASN A 214 12.90 20.87 7.20
N THR A 215 12.84 19.81 6.41
CA THR A 215 12.77 19.86 4.95
C THR A 215 11.35 20.16 4.47
N GLU A 216 10.35 19.56 5.10
CA GLU A 216 8.98 19.55 4.57
C GLU A 216 7.91 19.74 5.65
N LEU A 217 7.90 18.91 6.70
CA LEU A 217 6.71 18.71 7.54
C LEU A 217 6.35 19.92 8.41
N LYS A 218 7.33 20.74 8.81
CA LYS A 218 7.10 21.92 9.66
C LYS A 218 6.11 22.93 9.06
N ASP A 219 5.96 22.95 7.74
CA ASP A 219 5.08 23.88 7.00
C ASP A 219 3.78 23.21 6.52
N ARG A 220 3.62 21.90 6.75
CA ARG A 220 2.44 21.12 6.32
C ARG A 220 1.32 21.23 7.35
N THR A 221 0.92 22.46 7.66
CA THR A 221 -0.15 22.73 8.63
C THR A 221 -1.52 22.26 8.10
N PRO A 222 -2.51 22.03 8.98
CA PRO A 222 -3.89 21.80 8.56
C PRO A 222 -4.45 22.91 7.65
N LYS A 223 -4.06 24.17 7.91
CA LYS A 223 -4.47 25.32 7.08
C LYS A 223 -3.86 25.28 5.67
N TRP A 224 -2.62 24.82 5.54
CA TRP A 224 -2.01 24.57 4.24
C TRP A 224 -2.75 23.46 3.48
N ALA A 225 -3.04 22.34 4.15
CA ALA A 225 -3.73 21.22 3.53
C ALA A 225 -5.18 21.56 3.12
N GLU A 226 -5.86 22.45 3.84
CA GLU A 226 -7.16 22.99 3.43
C GLU A 226 -7.12 23.72 2.08
N GLY A 227 -6.00 24.36 1.73
CA GLY A 227 -5.80 24.99 0.42
C GLY A 227 -5.43 24.02 -0.72
N VAL A 228 -4.93 22.83 -0.38
CA VAL A 228 -4.51 21.81 -1.37
C VAL A 228 -5.62 20.80 -1.63
N THR A 229 -6.30 20.40 -0.56
CA THR A 229 -7.38 19.40 -0.54
C THR A 229 -8.75 20.07 -0.64
N THR A 230 -9.82 19.32 -0.36
CA THR A 230 -11.19 19.82 -0.16
C THR A 230 -11.63 19.79 1.30
N LEU A 231 -10.72 19.43 2.21
CA LEU A 231 -11.02 19.16 3.61
C LEU A 231 -10.75 20.40 4.45
N SER A 232 -11.63 20.69 5.41
CA SER A 232 -11.42 21.81 6.31
C SER A 232 -10.24 21.55 7.24
N ALA A 233 -9.53 22.61 7.65
CA ALA A 233 -8.44 22.48 8.61
C ALA A 233 -8.91 21.85 9.94
N ALA A 234 -10.14 22.16 10.36
CA ALA A 234 -10.74 21.59 11.57
C ALA A 234 -10.94 20.06 11.45
N SER A 235 -11.47 19.59 10.32
CA SER A 235 -11.66 18.15 10.08
C SER A 235 -10.34 17.39 10.06
N ILE A 236 -9.26 18.00 9.53
CA ILE A 236 -7.92 17.40 9.52
C ILE A 236 -7.38 17.27 10.95
N VAL A 237 -7.53 18.31 11.78
CA VAL A 237 -7.11 18.27 13.19
C VAL A 237 -7.89 17.22 13.97
N GLU A 238 -9.21 17.13 13.75
CA GLU A 238 -10.05 16.11 14.36
C GLU A 238 -9.58 14.70 14.01
N ALA A 239 -9.36 14.43 12.72
CA ALA A 239 -8.86 13.14 12.25
C ALA A 239 -7.47 12.81 12.84
N ALA A 240 -6.57 13.79 12.91
CA ALA A 240 -5.23 13.60 13.45
C ALA A 240 -5.24 13.29 14.96
N ARG A 241 -6.09 13.97 15.74
CA ARG A 241 -6.25 13.71 17.17
C ARG A 241 -6.90 12.36 17.41
N ALA A 242 -7.92 12.00 16.63
CA ALA A 242 -8.54 10.68 16.71
C ALA A 242 -7.52 9.58 16.39
N PHE A 243 -6.74 9.73 15.32
CA PHE A 243 -5.74 8.76 14.90
C PHE A 243 -4.55 8.65 15.88
N GLY A 244 -3.94 9.77 16.29
CA GLY A 244 -2.81 9.78 17.21
C GLY A 244 -3.17 9.48 18.67
N GLY A 245 -4.42 9.77 19.07
CA GLY A 245 -4.92 9.58 20.42
C GLY A 245 -5.52 8.20 20.68
N ALA A 246 -6.22 7.60 19.72
CA ALA A 246 -6.88 6.30 19.87
C ALA A 246 -5.99 5.14 19.38
N ARG A 247 -4.77 5.04 19.94
CA ARG A 247 -3.84 3.93 19.71
C ARG A 247 -4.34 2.62 20.36
N PRO A 248 -4.04 1.42 19.81
CA PRO A 248 -3.35 1.17 18.54
C PRO A 248 -4.16 1.66 17.33
N ALA A 249 -3.50 2.22 16.32
CA ALA A 249 -4.18 2.90 15.20
C ALA A 249 -3.55 2.53 13.85
N ILE A 250 -4.36 2.16 12.85
CA ILE A 250 -3.84 1.70 11.55
C ILE A 250 -4.19 2.71 10.46
N ALA A 251 -3.19 3.19 9.73
CA ALA A 251 -3.38 3.90 8.46
C ALA A 251 -3.23 2.89 7.30
N LEU A 252 -4.22 2.82 6.41
CA LEU A 252 -4.20 1.90 5.28
C LEU A 252 -4.46 2.60 3.95
N PHE A 253 -3.79 2.14 2.90
CA PHE A 253 -3.93 2.62 1.54
C PHE A 253 -3.54 1.52 0.56
N GLU A 254 -4.09 1.58 -0.65
CA GLU A 254 -3.63 0.80 -1.79
C GLU A 254 -3.86 1.65 -3.07
N ARG A 255 -4.66 1.15 -4.03
CA ARG A 255 -4.82 1.73 -5.36
C ARG A 255 -5.38 3.15 -5.37
N GLY A 256 -6.44 3.42 -4.59
CA GLY A 256 -7.13 4.71 -4.64
C GLY A 256 -6.22 5.90 -4.35
N ALA A 257 -5.31 5.77 -3.38
CA ALA A 257 -4.37 6.83 -2.99
C ALA A 257 -3.04 6.83 -3.77
N HIS A 258 -2.76 5.79 -4.57
CA HIS A 258 -1.45 5.61 -5.23
C HIS A 258 -1.48 5.55 -6.77
N THR A 259 -2.58 5.17 -7.44
CA THR A 259 -2.57 4.88 -8.89
C THR A 259 -2.56 6.15 -9.75
N HIS A 260 -1.51 6.97 -9.60
CA HIS A 260 -1.19 8.17 -10.36
C HIS A 260 0.33 8.46 -10.23
N SER A 261 0.83 9.43 -11.00
CA SER A 261 2.28 9.70 -11.13
C SER A 261 3.01 10.05 -9.81
N ASN A 262 2.30 10.62 -8.84
CA ASN A 262 2.86 11.00 -7.53
C ASN A 262 2.53 10.00 -6.40
N GLY A 263 1.89 8.88 -6.74
CA GLY A 263 1.24 8.05 -5.73
C GLY A 263 2.19 7.26 -4.81
N VAL A 264 3.44 7.03 -5.23
CA VAL A 264 4.46 6.45 -4.34
C VAL A 264 4.72 7.38 -3.16
N LEU A 265 4.88 8.69 -3.41
CA LEU A 265 5.08 9.67 -2.34
C LEU A 265 3.84 9.83 -1.45
N ASN A 266 2.63 9.76 -2.03
CA ASN A 266 1.39 9.69 -1.23
C ASN A 266 1.42 8.47 -0.29
N GLY A 267 1.74 7.30 -0.83
CA GLY A 267 1.85 6.07 -0.06
C GLY A 267 2.89 6.15 1.04
N MET A 268 4.06 6.75 0.77
CA MET A 268 5.10 6.95 1.78
C MET A 268 4.59 7.83 2.92
N ALA A 269 3.95 8.97 2.61
CA ALA A 269 3.39 9.86 3.62
C ALA A 269 2.32 9.18 4.48
N ILE A 270 1.43 8.40 3.87
CA ILE A 270 0.39 7.63 4.58
C ILE A 270 1.04 6.55 5.44
N HIS A 271 1.99 5.78 4.92
CA HIS A 271 2.63 4.69 5.65
C HIS A 271 3.46 5.21 6.84
N SER A 272 4.10 6.37 6.71
CA SER A 272 4.82 7.03 7.80
C SER A 272 3.93 7.35 8.99
N LEU A 273 2.61 7.55 8.80
CA LEU A 273 1.67 7.72 9.92
C LEU A 273 1.70 6.51 10.85
N ASN A 274 1.77 5.29 10.31
CA ASN A 274 1.84 4.07 11.12
C ASN A 274 3.10 4.02 11.99
N ALA A 275 4.24 4.50 11.48
CA ALA A 275 5.47 4.60 12.27
C ALA A 275 5.32 5.64 13.39
N LEU A 276 4.71 6.81 13.10
CA LEU A 276 4.51 7.86 14.08
C LEU A 276 3.61 7.42 15.24
N VAL A 277 2.60 6.59 15.00
CA VAL A 277 1.73 6.05 16.06
C VAL A 277 2.20 4.69 16.61
N GLY A 278 3.35 4.19 16.15
CA GLY A 278 3.98 2.96 16.65
C GLY A 278 3.25 1.67 16.30
N SER A 279 2.54 1.64 15.17
CA SER A 279 1.70 0.50 14.76
C SER A 279 2.48 -0.59 14.02
N LEU A 280 3.71 -0.32 13.59
CA LEU A 280 4.55 -1.31 12.92
C LEU A 280 4.92 -2.43 13.91
N PHE A 281 4.49 -3.65 13.59
CA PHE A 281 4.68 -4.89 14.35
C PHE A 281 4.06 -4.90 15.76
N ALA A 282 3.09 -4.02 16.02
CA ALA A 282 2.35 -3.95 17.28
C ALA A 282 1.02 -4.71 17.22
N GLU A 283 0.53 -5.16 18.38
CA GLU A 283 -0.86 -5.61 18.53
C GLU A 283 -1.82 -4.46 18.20
N GLY A 284 -2.88 -4.75 17.44
CA GLY A 284 -3.76 -3.72 16.88
C GLY A 284 -3.12 -2.86 15.79
N GLY A 285 -1.93 -3.24 15.31
CA GLY A 285 -1.15 -2.58 14.29
C GLY A 285 -1.08 -3.39 12.98
N LEU A 286 0.07 -3.34 12.33
CA LEU A 286 0.32 -4.01 11.05
C LEU A 286 1.67 -4.72 11.05
N ALA A 287 1.78 -5.79 10.27
CA ALA A 287 3.02 -6.53 10.08
C ALA A 287 3.20 -6.87 8.60
N TYR A 288 4.27 -7.60 8.28
CA TYR A 288 4.49 -8.08 6.93
C TYR A 288 3.54 -9.24 6.62
N GLN A 289 2.99 -9.23 5.41
CA GLN A 289 2.17 -10.35 4.96
C GLN A 289 3.08 -11.56 4.71
N MET A 290 2.92 -12.62 5.50
CA MET A 290 3.65 -13.87 5.30
C MET A 290 2.96 -14.72 4.23
N GLY A 291 3.77 -15.35 3.36
CA GLY A 291 3.27 -16.33 2.41
C GLY A 291 2.86 -17.64 3.12
N PRO A 292 1.93 -18.42 2.55
CA PRO A 292 1.66 -19.76 3.05
C PRO A 292 2.89 -20.65 2.87
N ALA A 293 3.08 -21.62 3.76
CA ALA A 293 4.08 -22.66 3.55
C ALA A 293 3.68 -23.49 2.32
N TYR A 294 4.60 -23.64 1.37
CA TYR A 294 4.39 -24.52 0.22
C TYR A 294 4.67 -25.97 0.63
N GLY A 295 3.84 -26.88 0.12
CA GLY A 295 4.15 -28.31 0.16
C GLY A 295 5.29 -28.67 -0.81
N PRO A 296 5.84 -29.90 -0.72
CA PRO A 296 6.81 -30.39 -1.70
C PRO A 296 6.23 -30.35 -3.11
N ALA A 297 7.07 -30.10 -4.11
CA ALA A 297 6.66 -30.18 -5.51
C ALA A 297 6.13 -31.60 -5.82
N PRO A 298 5.10 -31.74 -6.66
CA PRO A 298 4.54 -33.05 -7.01
C PRO A 298 5.48 -33.92 -7.86
N ALA A 299 6.62 -33.38 -8.30
CA ALA A 299 7.64 -34.09 -9.07
C ALA A 299 9.05 -33.62 -8.66
N ASP A 300 10.02 -34.54 -8.63
CA ASP A 300 11.44 -34.19 -8.46
C ASP A 300 11.98 -33.72 -9.83
N PRO A 301 12.60 -32.53 -9.93
CA PRO A 301 13.25 -32.08 -11.16
C PRO A 301 14.31 -33.05 -11.69
N LYS A 302 14.81 -33.98 -10.88
CA LYS A 302 15.75 -35.04 -11.27
C LYS A 302 15.09 -36.25 -11.94
N ASP A 303 13.76 -36.35 -11.91
CA ASP A 303 13.00 -37.42 -12.57
C ASP A 303 12.84 -37.19 -14.08
N TYR A 304 13.28 -36.03 -14.59
CA TYR A 304 13.22 -35.58 -15.99
C TYR A 304 14.58 -35.03 -16.45
#